data_AF-A0A536YXK5-F1
#
_entry.id   AF-A0A536YXK5-F1
#
_cell.length_a   1.000
_cell.length_b   1.000
_cell.length_c   1.000
_cell.angle_alpha   90.00
_cell.angle_beta   90.00
_cell.angle_gamma   90.00
#
_symmetry.space_group_name_H-M   'P 1'
#
loop_
_entity.id
_entity.type
_entity.pdbx_description
1 polymer ?
#
loop_
_entity_poly.entity_id
_entity_poly.type
_entity_poly.pdbx_seq_one_letter_code
_entity_poly.pdbx_strand_id
1 'polypeptide(L)'
;MRGLFLTIAASLILGSPLARGDNLPLEKIKLPPGFAIELVARVPNAREMALGTQGTLFVGSTEAGKVYALTLKPTGPAAVTTIATGLNRPVGVAFRDGA
;
A
#
# COMPACT_ATOMS: atom_id res chain seq x y z
N MET A 1 -46.99 14.87 33.72
CA MET A 1 -45.58 14.59 34.10
C MET A 1 -45.16 13.28 33.46
N ARG A 2 -44.18 13.36 32.54
CA ARG A 2 -43.16 12.36 32.12
C ARG A 2 -43.53 10.86 32.02
N GLY A 3 -43.31 10.30 30.82
CA GLY A 3 -43.17 8.86 30.58
C GLY A 3 -43.01 8.59 29.08
N LEU A 4 -41.93 9.06 28.46
CA LEU A 4 -40.74 8.26 28.08
C LEU A 4 -41.00 7.42 26.81
N PHE A 5 -40.68 8.03 25.66
CA PHE A 5 -40.59 7.37 24.36
C PHE A 5 -39.38 6.42 24.33
N LEU A 6 -39.60 5.16 23.95
CA LEU A 6 -38.54 4.19 23.72
C LEU A 6 -38.47 3.87 22.22
N THR A 7 -37.68 4.65 21.48
CA THR A 7 -37.28 4.31 20.10
C THR A 7 -35.90 3.66 20.15
N ILE A 8 -35.86 2.34 20.00
CA ILE A 8 -34.62 1.59 19.77
C ILE A 8 -34.31 1.74 18.28
N ALA A 9 -33.39 2.65 17.93
CA ALA A 9 -32.80 2.71 16.60
C ALA A 9 -31.70 1.63 16.51
N ALA A 10 -32.03 0.51 15.85
CA ALA A 10 -31.05 -0.49 15.47
C ALA A 10 -30.22 0.06 14.29
N SER A 11 -29.04 0.62 14.58
CA SER A 11 -28.07 0.98 13.55
C SER A 11 -27.46 -0.29 12.95
N LEU A 12 -27.97 -0.67 11.79
CA LEU A 12 -27.38 -1.70 10.95
C LEU A 12 -26.01 -1.19 10.47
N ILE A 13 -24.93 -1.63 11.10
CA ILE A 13 -23.57 -1.41 10.59
C ILE A 13 -23.47 -2.21 9.30
N LEU A 14 -23.74 -1.54 8.17
CA LEU A 14 -23.40 -2.02 6.84
C LEU A 14 -21.89 -2.22 6.82
N GLY A 15 -21.45 -3.47 7.00
CA GLY A 15 -20.07 -3.86 6.82
C GLY A 15 -19.62 -3.35 5.46
N SER A 16 -18.74 -2.35 5.46
CA SER A 16 -18.12 -1.86 4.25
C SER A 16 -17.45 -3.06 3.59
N PRO A 17 -17.70 -3.35 2.29
CA PRO A 17 -16.89 -4.33 1.61
C PRO A 17 -15.45 -3.84 1.72
N LEU A 18 -14.61 -4.58 2.46
CA LEU A 18 -13.16 -4.43 2.38
C LEU A 18 -12.87 -4.44 0.89
N ALA A 19 -12.39 -3.31 0.37
CA ALA A 19 -12.09 -3.15 -1.04
C ALA A 19 -11.25 -4.36 -1.48
N ARG A 20 -11.91 -5.29 -2.18
CA ARG A 20 -11.27 -6.51 -2.67
C ARG A 20 -10.44 -6.03 -3.85
N GLY A 21 -9.21 -5.62 -3.56
CA GLY A 21 -8.33 -5.07 -4.56
C GLY A 21 -8.31 -6.00 -5.76
N ASP A 22 -8.50 -5.44 -6.96
CA ASP A 22 -8.57 -6.19 -8.21
C ASP A 22 -7.53 -7.31 -8.20
N ASN A 23 -7.97 -8.57 -8.23
CA ASN A 23 -7.05 -9.69 -8.26
C ASN A 23 -6.13 -9.49 -9.47
N LEU A 24 -4.87 -9.15 -9.21
CA LEU A 24 -3.88 -9.02 -10.27
C LEU A 24 -3.72 -10.42 -10.88
N PRO A 25 -3.65 -10.55 -12.22
CA PRO A 25 -3.55 -11.84 -12.87
C PRO A 25 -2.11 -12.40 -12.75
N LEU A 26 -1.63 -12.59 -11.52
CA LEU A 26 -0.28 -13.07 -11.21
C LEU A 26 -0.05 -14.46 -11.81
N GLU A 27 -1.11 -15.28 -11.90
CA GLU A 27 -1.10 -16.61 -12.51
C GLU A 27 -0.74 -16.60 -14.00
N LYS A 28 -0.87 -15.46 -14.69
CA LYS A 28 -0.46 -15.31 -16.08
C LYS A 28 1.05 -15.05 -16.24
N ILE A 29 1.75 -14.75 -15.14
CA ILE A 29 3.20 -14.53 -15.14
C ILE A 29 3.89 -15.89 -15.02
N LYS A 30 4.65 -16.27 -16.05
CA LYS A 30 5.45 -17.50 -16.04
C LYS A 30 6.75 -17.27 -15.30
N LEU A 31 6.99 -18.08 -14.26
CA LEU A 31 8.21 -18.05 -13.46
C LEU A 31 9.06 -19.30 -13.73
N PRO A 32 10.40 -19.22 -13.60
CA PRO A 32 11.23 -20.40 -13.60
C PRO A 32 10.89 -21.33 -12.42
N PRO A 33 11.19 -22.64 -12.50
CA PRO A 33 11.01 -23.56 -11.40
C PRO A 33 11.70 -23.07 -10.12
N GLY A 34 11.01 -23.15 -8.98
CA GLY A 34 11.53 -22.72 -7.68
C GLY A 34 11.28 -21.24 -7.33
N PHE A 35 10.69 -20.44 -8.22
CA PHE A 35 10.34 -19.04 -7.95
C PHE A 35 8.85 -18.86 -7.65
N ALA A 36 8.53 -17.87 -6.82
CA ALA A 36 7.18 -17.44 -6.49
C ALA A 36 7.10 -15.91 -6.53
N ILE A 37 5.89 -15.38 -6.74
CA ILE A 37 5.59 -13.94 -6.65
C ILE A 37 4.33 -13.71 -5.83
N GLU A 38 4.27 -12.56 -5.17
CA GLU A 38 3.07 -12.10 -4.45
C GLU A 38 2.92 -10.57 -4.58
N LEU A 39 1.72 -10.07 -4.30
CA LEU A 39 1.48 -8.63 -4.22
C LEU A 39 1.90 -8.11 -2.83
N VAL A 40 2.95 -7.31 -2.78
CA VAL A 40 3.46 -6.75 -1.51
C VAL A 40 2.82 -5.41 -1.12
N ALA A 41 2.48 -4.56 -2.10
CA ALA A 41 1.84 -3.26 -1.85
C ALA A 41 1.21 -2.68 -3.14
N ARG A 42 0.28 -1.74 -2.98
CA ARG A 42 -0.21 -0.88 -4.06
C ARG A 42 0.26 0.55 -3.83
N VAL A 43 1.00 1.10 -4.78
CA VAL A 43 1.47 2.49 -4.78
C VAL A 43 0.96 3.16 -6.06
N PRO A 44 0.28 4.32 -5.96
CA PRO A 44 -0.21 5.04 -7.14
C PRO A 44 0.95 5.36 -8.08
N ASN A 45 0.83 5.02 -9.37
CA ASN A 45 1.82 5.36 -10.40
C ASN A 45 3.29 5.10 -9.97
N ALA A 46 3.54 3.97 -9.30
CA ALA A 46 4.87 3.58 -8.87
C ALA A 46 5.89 3.63 -10.02
N ARG A 47 7.07 4.15 -9.76
CA ARG A 47 8.20 4.18 -10.70
C ARG A 47 9.43 3.54 -10.06
N GLU A 48 10.57 4.23 -10.05
CA GLU A 48 11.82 3.65 -9.58
C GLU A 48 11.72 3.28 -8.11
N MET A 49 12.49 2.28 -7.73
CA MET A 49 12.55 1.78 -6.37
C MET A 49 13.99 1.59 -5.93
N ALA A 50 14.28 1.88 -4.67
CA ALA A 50 15.57 1.64 -4.04
C ALA A 50 15.37 0.84 -2.75
N LEU A 51 16.09 -0.27 -2.62
CA LEU A 51 16.09 -1.05 -1.38
C LEU A 51 17.07 -0.42 -0.39
N GLY A 52 16.55 -0.01 0.77
CA GLY A 52 17.34 0.53 1.87
C GLY A 52 17.64 -0.51 2.94
N THR A 53 18.07 -0.01 4.09
CA THR A 53 18.29 -0.83 5.28
C THR A 53 16.98 -1.30 5.91
N GLN A 54 17.07 -2.30 6.79
CA GLN A 54 15.93 -2.78 7.60
C GLN A 54 14.70 -3.22 6.79
N GLY A 55 14.91 -3.63 5.53
CA GLY A 55 13.82 -4.08 4.67
C GLY A 55 12.90 -2.96 4.18
N THR A 56 13.35 -1.70 4.20
CA THR A 56 12.58 -0.59 3.63
C THR A 56 12.81 -0.49 2.13
N LEU A 57 11.73 -0.56 1.35
CA LEU A 57 11.74 -0.27 -0.09
C LEU A 57 11.20 1.13 -0.32
N PHE A 58 12.03 2.02 -0.85
CA PHE A 58 11.62 3.37 -1.25
C PHE A 58 11.06 3.33 -2.66
N VAL A 59 9.95 4.01 -2.90
CA VAL A 59 9.22 3.98 -4.18
C VAL A 59 8.82 5.40 -4.59
N GLY A 60 9.31 5.84 -5.75
CA GLY A 60 8.88 7.09 -6.38
C GLY A 60 7.48 6.97 -7.00
N SER A 61 6.69 8.04 -6.92
CA SER A 61 5.36 8.13 -7.53
C SER A 61 5.19 9.42 -8.31
N THR A 62 5.26 9.30 -9.64
CA THR A 62 5.32 10.45 -10.54
C THR A 62 4.06 11.30 -10.49
N GLU A 63 2.90 10.71 -10.72
CA GLU A 63 1.62 11.46 -10.75
C GLU A 63 1.20 11.95 -9.37
N ALA A 64 1.50 11.20 -8.30
CA ALA A 64 1.14 11.63 -6.95
C ALA A 64 2.05 12.74 -6.41
N GLY A 65 3.22 12.97 -7.02
CA GLY A 65 4.22 13.90 -6.51
C GLY A 65 4.77 13.48 -5.15
N LYS A 66 4.96 12.17 -4.93
CA LYS A 66 5.27 11.57 -3.61
C LYS A 66 6.39 10.54 -3.68
N VAL A 67 7.04 10.33 -2.54
CA VAL A 67 7.87 9.16 -2.26
C VAL A 67 7.26 8.37 -1.12
N TYR A 68 7.20 7.06 -1.28
CA TYR A 68 6.69 6.12 -0.29
C TYR A 68 7.83 5.26 0.25
N ALA A 69 7.79 4.97 1.56
CA ALA A 69 8.59 3.93 2.19
C ALA A 69 7.68 2.72 2.49
N LEU A 70 8.11 1.54 2.04
CA LEU A 70 7.42 0.28 2.22
C LEU A 70 8.25 -0.58 3.17
N THR A 71 7.75 -0.86 4.37
CA THR A 71 8.42 -1.78 5.30
C THR A 71 8.03 -3.21 4.92
N LEU A 72 8.95 -3.91 4.27
CA LEU A 72 8.76 -5.28 3.82
C LEU A 72 8.70 -6.25 5.00
N LYS A 73 7.93 -7.32 4.83
CA LYS A 73 7.83 -8.45 5.76
C LYS A 73 8.25 -9.73 5.03
N PRO A 74 8.67 -10.78 5.75
CA PRO A 74 8.98 -12.05 5.13
C PRO A 74 7.82 -12.65 4.31
N THR A 75 6.58 -12.39 4.74
CA THR A 75 5.36 -12.76 4.02
C THR A 75 4.28 -11.70 4.19
N GLY A 76 3.44 -11.54 3.18
CA GLY A 76 2.25 -10.70 3.23
C GLY A 76 2.52 -9.20 3.01
N PRO A 77 1.49 -8.35 3.20
CA PRO A 77 1.54 -6.97 2.75
C PRO A 77 2.52 -6.10 3.56
N ALA A 78 3.24 -5.25 2.86
CA ALA A 78 4.12 -4.23 3.43
C ALA A 78 3.32 -3.12 4.09
N ALA A 79 3.89 -2.50 5.14
CA ALA A 79 3.36 -1.25 5.67
C ALA A 79 3.82 -0.10 4.76
N VAL A 80 2.90 0.77 4.34
CA VAL A 80 3.17 1.87 3.41
C VAL A 80 3.11 3.20 4.15
N THR A 81 4.18 3.99 4.07
CA THR A 81 4.26 5.34 4.66
C THR A 81 4.66 6.34 3.58
N THR A 82 3.98 7.48 3.52
CA THR A 82 4.43 8.59 2.66
C THR A 82 5.53 9.36 3.37
N ILE A 83 6.70 9.51 2.75
CA ILE A 83 7.86 10.17 3.37
C ILE A 83 8.24 11.49 2.71
N ALA A 84 7.74 11.75 1.50
CA ALA A 84 7.86 13.04 0.84
C ALA A 84 6.61 13.33 -0.02
N THR A 85 6.24 14.60 -0.12
CA THR A 85 5.08 15.10 -0.88
C THR A 85 5.42 16.39 -1.61
N GLY A 86 4.56 16.81 -2.55
CA GLY A 86 4.73 18.08 -3.26
C GLY A 86 5.89 18.09 -4.25
N LEU A 87 6.40 16.91 -4.63
CA LEU A 87 7.51 16.79 -5.56
C LEU A 87 7.01 16.87 -7.00
N ASN A 88 7.82 17.49 -7.87
CA ASN A 88 7.56 17.49 -9.30
C ASN A 88 8.03 16.16 -9.92
N ARG A 89 7.08 15.25 -10.17
CA ARG A 89 7.33 14.00 -10.91
C ARG A 89 8.51 13.17 -10.36
N PRO A 90 8.48 12.72 -9.09
CA PRO A 90 9.56 11.94 -8.50
C PRO A 90 9.59 10.52 -9.11
N VAL A 91 10.26 10.38 -10.25
CA VAL A 91 10.50 9.09 -10.91
C VAL A 91 11.61 8.35 -10.18
N GLY A 92 12.75 9.02 -9.98
CA GLY A 92 13.97 8.43 -9.42
C GLY A 92 14.09 8.57 -7.91
N VAL A 93 14.54 7.49 -7.27
CA VAL A 93 14.85 7.42 -5.84
C VAL A 93 16.14 6.62 -5.69
N ALA A 94 17.01 7.07 -4.80
CA ALA A 94 18.25 6.40 -4.46
C ALA A 94 18.39 6.35 -2.94
N PHE A 95 19.20 5.41 -2.46
CA PHE A 95 19.54 5.27 -1.05
C PHE A 95 21.05 5.09 -0.93
N ARG A 96 21.69 5.90 -0.09
CA ARG A 96 23.13 5.94 0.11
C ARG A 96 23.44 6.14 1.59
N ASP A 97 24.25 5.25 2.16
CA ASP A 97 24.82 5.37 3.51
C ASP A 97 23.78 5.64 4.62
N GLY A 98 22.55 5.13 4.47
CA GLY A 98 21.46 5.36 5.43
C GLY A 98 20.46 6.45 5.05
N ALA A 99 20.64 7.14 3.90
CA ALA A 99 19.81 8.25 3.46
C ALA A 99 19.46 8.22 1.96
#